data_AF-A0AAD7Y8W9-F1
#
_entry.id   AF-A0AAD7Y8W9-F1
#
_cell.length_a   1.000
_cell.length_b   1.000
_cell.length_c   1.000
_cell.angle_alpha   90.00
_cell.angle_beta   90.00
_cell.angle_gamma   90.00
#
_symmetry.space_group_name_H-M   'P 1'
#
loop_
_entity.id
_entity.type
_entity.pdbx_description
1 polymer ?
#
loop_
_entity_poly.entity_id
_entity_poly.type
_entity_poly.pdbx_seq_one_letter_code
_entity_poly.pdbx_strand_id
1 'polypeptide(L)'
;MSMPALRQPKKRPVEAKKSPPASKTEQKKSNEPKKEPLNYLIVTLRSGKKLVVSSDSYHGILTSGELFRCVFCETEMVRDVLCKERHKSSENHRKIVESYPHVEEFNENLIRKLNGADHYCTICNVVVTTYFLHKHIAGESHMDELQMAITRALAYKPNV
;
A
#
# COMPACT_ATOMS: atom_id res chain seq x y z
N MET A 1 -58.53 2.31 -12.44
CA MET A 1 -58.24 2.39 -10.99
C MET A 1 -57.20 3.49 -10.81
N SER A 2 -57.57 4.60 -10.17
CA SER A 2 -56.74 5.83 -10.10
C SER A 2 -55.82 5.79 -8.89
N MET A 3 -54.52 6.00 -9.10
CA MET A 3 -53.53 6.01 -8.02
C MET A 3 -53.56 7.33 -7.22
N PRO A 4 -53.39 7.31 -5.89
CA PRO A 4 -53.31 8.53 -5.09
C PRO A 4 -51.96 9.25 -5.25
N ALA A 5 -52.00 10.58 -5.29
CA ALA A 5 -50.82 11.44 -5.38
C ALA A 5 -49.97 11.42 -4.09
N LEU A 6 -48.66 11.25 -4.25
CA LEU A 6 -47.67 11.29 -3.16
C LEU A 6 -47.51 12.72 -2.62
N ARG A 7 -47.80 12.90 -1.33
CA ARG A 7 -47.58 14.16 -0.59
C ARG A 7 -46.08 14.43 -0.44
N GLN A 8 -45.62 15.59 -0.91
CA GLN A 8 -44.27 16.06 -0.64
C GLN A 8 -44.13 16.60 0.81
N PRO A 9 -42.97 16.39 1.47
CA PRO A 9 -42.73 16.90 2.81
C PRO A 9 -42.53 18.42 2.85
N LYS A 10 -43.25 19.08 3.77
CA LYS A 10 -43.12 20.51 4.09
C LYS A 10 -41.72 20.83 4.62
N LYS A 11 -40.99 21.70 3.92
CA LYS A 11 -39.74 22.32 4.43
C LYS A 11 -40.10 23.24 5.60
N ARG A 12 -39.49 23.00 6.77
CA ARG A 12 -39.53 23.93 7.91
C ARG A 12 -38.45 25.01 7.72
N PRO A 13 -38.74 26.29 7.98
CA PRO A 13 -37.72 27.33 8.05
C PRO A 13 -36.87 27.12 9.31
N VAL A 14 -35.55 27.08 9.13
CA VAL A 14 -34.56 26.99 10.22
C VAL A 14 -34.22 28.40 10.66
N GLU A 15 -34.55 28.72 11.91
CA GLU A 15 -34.25 30.01 12.54
C GLU A 15 -32.75 30.16 12.78
N ALA A 16 -32.19 31.26 12.26
CA ALA A 16 -30.80 31.64 12.43
C ALA A 16 -30.57 32.19 13.85
N LYS A 17 -29.96 31.40 14.72
CA LYS A 17 -29.40 31.89 16.00
C LYS A 17 -28.01 32.46 15.75
N LYS A 18 -27.87 33.77 15.95
CA LYS A 18 -26.61 34.52 15.99
C LYS A 18 -25.81 34.10 17.24
N SER A 19 -24.57 33.65 17.03
CA SER A 19 -23.59 33.38 18.08
C SER A 19 -22.59 34.56 18.19
N PRO A 20 -22.10 34.88 19.41
CA PRO A 20 -21.15 35.97 19.65
C PRO A 20 -19.69 35.66 19.19
N PRO A 21 -18.86 36.68 18.90
CA PRO A 21 -17.49 36.51 18.44
C PRO A 21 -16.46 36.70 19.59
N ALA A 22 -15.73 35.65 19.94
CA ALA A 22 -14.44 35.64 20.66
C ALA A 22 -14.06 34.16 20.83
N SER A 23 -12.83 33.69 20.66
CA SER A 23 -11.51 34.30 20.75
C SER A 23 -10.54 33.45 19.91
N LYS A 24 -9.58 34.13 19.30
CA LYS A 24 -8.46 33.52 18.58
C LYS A 24 -7.49 32.93 19.60
N THR A 25 -7.30 31.61 19.56
CA THR A 25 -6.06 30.99 20.02
C THR A 25 -5.63 30.01 18.95
N GLU A 26 -4.84 30.52 18.00
CA GLU A 26 -4.15 29.73 16.98
C GLU A 26 -3.09 28.87 17.68
N GLN A 27 -3.37 27.59 17.86
CA GLN A 27 -2.33 26.57 17.97
C GLN A 27 -2.39 25.68 16.74
N LYS A 28 -1.82 26.19 15.65
CA LYS A 28 -1.53 25.43 14.44
C LYS A 28 -0.36 24.50 14.75
N LYS A 29 -0.63 23.44 15.51
CA LYS A 29 0.33 22.37 15.79
C LYS A 29 0.48 21.57 14.50
N SER A 30 1.51 21.88 13.73
CA SER A 30 1.91 21.13 12.54
C SER A 30 2.20 19.69 12.96
N ASN A 31 1.23 18.80 12.78
CA ASN A 31 1.43 17.36 12.79
C ASN A 31 2.26 17.01 11.56
N GLU A 32 3.56 17.23 11.61
CA GLU A 32 4.45 16.61 10.63
C GLU A 32 4.40 15.10 10.85
N PRO A 33 4.07 14.31 9.82
CA PRO A 33 4.04 12.86 9.94
C PRO A 33 5.46 12.39 10.23
N LYS A 34 5.66 11.81 11.43
CA LYS A 34 6.91 11.14 11.79
C LYS A 34 7.18 10.06 10.73
N LYS A 35 8.22 10.25 9.92
CA LYS A 35 8.62 9.28 8.90
C LYS A 35 9.08 8.00 9.62
N GLU A 36 8.36 6.90 9.42
CA GLU A 36 8.73 5.59 9.97
C GLU A 36 10.07 5.13 9.36
N PRO A 37 10.93 4.44 10.13
CA PRO A 37 12.18 3.89 9.61
C PRO A 37 11.88 2.85 8.52
N LEU A 38 12.36 3.10 7.31
CA LEU A 38 12.20 2.20 6.17
C LEU A 38 13.29 1.11 6.23
N ASN A 39 12.89 -0.10 6.56
CA ASN A 39 13.73 -1.28 6.41
C ASN A 39 13.76 -1.69 4.94
N TYR A 40 14.94 -1.79 4.33
CA TYR A 40 15.12 -2.19 2.93
C TYR A 40 15.68 -3.60 2.82
N LEU A 41 15.30 -4.32 1.76
CA LEU A 41 15.79 -5.65 1.42
C LEU A 41 16.43 -5.63 0.02
N ILE A 42 17.54 -6.33 -0.13
CA ILE A 42 18.20 -6.54 -1.43
C ILE A 42 17.69 -7.86 -2.02
N VAL A 43 16.98 -7.77 -3.13
CA VAL A 43 16.49 -8.92 -3.91
C VAL A 43 17.44 -9.16 -5.07
N THR A 44 17.97 -10.37 -5.19
CA THR A 44 18.82 -10.77 -6.32
C THR A 44 17.98 -11.56 -7.31
N LEU A 45 17.87 -11.04 -8.54
CA LEU A 45 17.16 -11.68 -9.64
C LEU A 45 17.97 -12.85 -10.21
N ARG A 46 17.31 -13.76 -10.93
CA ARG A 46 17.98 -14.88 -11.63
C ARG A 46 19.03 -14.41 -12.65
N SER A 47 18.86 -13.21 -13.20
CA SER A 47 19.82 -12.56 -14.10
C SER A 47 21.08 -12.04 -13.38
N GLY A 48 21.16 -12.15 -12.06
CA GLY A 48 22.23 -11.57 -11.24
C GLY A 48 22.06 -10.09 -10.93
N LYS A 49 21.08 -9.42 -11.55
CA LYS A 49 20.70 -8.03 -11.23
C LYS A 49 20.17 -7.97 -9.79
N LYS A 50 20.49 -6.88 -9.09
CA LYS A 50 20.04 -6.63 -7.72
C LYS A 50 19.05 -5.47 -7.70
N LEU A 51 18.00 -5.59 -6.90
CA LEU A 51 17.00 -4.56 -6.66
C LEU A 51 16.88 -4.33 -5.16
N VAL A 52 16.69 -3.07 -4.75
CA VAL A 52 16.40 -2.73 -3.35
C VAL A 52 14.95 -2.31 -3.22
N VAL A 53 14.19 -3.09 -2.45
CA VAL A 53 12.77 -2.86 -2.17
C VAL A 53 12.55 -2.68 -0.68
N SER A 54 11.43 -2.07 -0.29
CA SER A 54 11.10 -1.99 1.14
C SER A 54 10.74 -3.38 1.69
N SER A 55 11.04 -3.62 2.97
CA SER A 55 10.67 -4.84 3.69
C SER A 55 9.16 -5.06 3.63
N ASP A 56 8.38 -4.00 3.84
CA ASP A 56 6.92 -4.07 3.81
C ASP A 56 6.42 -4.47 2.42
N SER A 57 6.99 -3.92 1.35
CA SER A 57 6.63 -4.29 -0.02
C SER A 57 7.00 -5.74 -0.34
N TYR A 58 8.17 -6.22 0.09
CA TYR A 58 8.56 -7.62 -0.11
C TYR A 58 7.62 -8.60 0.61
N HIS A 59 7.17 -8.24 1.81
CA HIS A 59 6.26 -9.03 2.62
C HIS A 59 4.77 -8.77 2.33
N GLY A 60 4.44 -7.92 1.34
CA GLY A 60 3.06 -7.68 0.94
C GLY A 60 2.24 -6.92 1.97
N ILE A 61 2.85 -5.98 2.70
CA ILE A 61 2.16 -5.15 3.70
C ILE A 61 1.73 -3.83 3.06
N LEU A 62 0.42 -3.67 2.90
CA LEU A 62 -0.22 -2.44 2.46
C LEU A 62 -0.66 -1.60 3.65
N THR A 63 -0.61 -0.28 3.50
CA THR A 63 -1.18 0.66 4.48
C THR A 63 -2.52 1.15 3.96
N SER A 64 -3.59 0.95 4.74
CA SER A 64 -4.95 1.40 4.40
C SER A 64 -5.55 2.16 5.57
N GLY A 65 -5.36 3.48 5.58
CA GLY A 65 -5.82 4.35 6.68
C GLY A 65 -5.10 4.05 8.00
N GLU A 66 -5.86 3.55 8.97
CA GLU A 66 -5.40 3.22 10.33
C GLU A 66 -5.04 1.72 10.50
N LEU A 67 -5.03 0.96 9.40
CA LEU A 67 -4.73 -0.46 9.40
C LEU A 67 -3.57 -0.79 8.46
N PHE A 68 -2.85 -1.84 8.80
CA PHE A 68 -1.99 -2.58 7.88
C PHE A 68 -2.74 -3.80 7.36
N ARG A 69 -2.60 -4.09 6.06
CA ARG A 69 -3.18 -5.29 5.44
C ARG A 69 -2.08 -6.10 4.80
N CYS A 70 -1.99 -7.38 5.15
CA CYS A 70 -1.12 -8.32 4.44
C CYS A 70 -1.88 -8.92 3.26
N VAL A 71 -1.36 -8.75 2.05
CA VAL A 71 -2.00 -9.25 0.82
C VAL A 71 -1.92 -10.78 0.73
N PHE A 72 -0.84 -11.38 1.23
CA PHE A 72 -0.63 -12.83 1.12
C PHE A 72 -1.41 -13.63 2.17
N CYS A 73 -1.50 -13.10 3.39
CA CYS A 73 -2.24 -13.73 4.47
C CYS A 73 -3.73 -13.32 4.50
N GLU A 74 -4.11 -12.30 3.72
CA GLU A 74 -5.44 -11.68 3.74
C GLU A 74 -5.88 -11.19 5.13
N THR A 75 -4.92 -10.86 5.99
CA THR A 75 -5.16 -10.40 7.37
C THR A 75 -4.99 -8.89 7.50
N GLU A 76 -5.89 -8.26 8.24
CA GLU A 76 -5.78 -6.88 8.69
C GLU A 76 -5.19 -6.79 10.10
N MET A 77 -4.39 -5.77 10.34
CA MET A 77 -3.68 -5.52 11.59
C MET A 77 -3.84 -4.05 11.95
N VAL A 78 -3.88 -3.75 13.26
CA VAL A 78 -3.79 -2.37 13.75
C VAL A 78 -2.48 -1.75 13.25
N ARG A 79 -2.46 -0.45 12.97
CA ARG A 79 -1.27 0.32 12.57
C ARG A 79 -0.28 0.48 13.72
N ASP A 80 0.26 -0.64 14.16
CA ASP A 80 1.30 -0.81 15.17
C ASP A 80 2.48 -1.54 14.52
N VAL A 81 3.65 -0.89 14.59
CA VAL A 81 4.90 -1.41 14.02
C VAL A 81 5.26 -2.76 14.64
N LEU A 82 5.04 -2.95 15.95
CA LEU A 82 5.35 -4.22 16.61
C LEU A 82 4.47 -5.36 16.09
N CYS A 83 3.18 -5.08 15.88
CA CYS A 83 2.25 -6.05 15.29
C CYS A 83 2.68 -6.45 13.87
N LYS A 84 3.04 -5.46 13.04
CA LYS A 84 3.55 -5.66 11.68
C LYS A 84 4.83 -6.51 11.66
N GLU A 85 5.83 -6.18 12.47
CA GLU A 85 7.10 -6.92 12.53
C GLU A 85 6.92 -8.36 13.05
N ARG A 86 6.04 -8.56 14.04
CA ARG A 86 5.68 -9.89 14.53
C ARG A 86 5.00 -10.73 13.46
N HIS A 87 4.12 -10.13 12.65
CA HIS A 87 3.49 -10.82 11.53
C HIS A 87 4.53 -11.23 10.48
N LYS A 88 5.41 -10.30 10.07
CA LYS A 88 6.49 -10.55 9.09
C LYS A 88 7.44 -11.65 9.53
N SER A 89 7.77 -11.72 10.81
CA SER A 89 8.67 -12.73 11.39
C SER A 89 8.00 -14.08 11.68
N SER A 90 6.67 -14.16 11.62
CA SER A 90 5.96 -15.42 11.86
C SER A 90 6.29 -16.47 10.80
N GLU A 91 6.50 -17.72 11.23
CA GLU A 91 6.81 -18.82 10.32
C GLU A 91 5.69 -19.08 9.30
N ASN A 92 4.44 -18.90 9.72
CA ASN A 92 3.28 -19.06 8.86
C ASN A 92 3.31 -18.04 7.70
N HIS A 93 3.56 -16.77 8.01
CA HIS A 93 3.68 -15.73 6.98
C HIS A 93 4.81 -16.05 5.99
N ARG A 94 5.98 -16.47 6.48
CA ARG A 94 7.12 -16.83 5.62
C ARG A 94 6.78 -17.98 4.66
N LYS A 95 6.16 -19.05 5.16
CA LYS A 95 5.71 -20.19 4.34
C LYS A 95 4.71 -19.75 3.27
N ILE A 96 3.79 -18.86 3.62
CA ILE A 96 2.80 -18.32 2.67
C ILE A 96 3.50 -17.47 1.60
N VAL A 97 4.39 -16.54 1.97
CA VAL A 97 5.14 -15.71 1.00
C VAL A 97 5.99 -16.56 0.04
N GLU A 98 6.57 -17.65 0.53
CA GLU A 98 7.33 -18.61 -0.29
C GLU A 98 6.45 -19.36 -1.30
N SER A 99 5.17 -19.60 -0.97
CA SER A 99 4.19 -20.22 -1.87
C SER A 99 3.72 -19.32 -3.02
N TYR A 100 4.02 -18.01 -2.98
CA TYR A 100 3.70 -17.05 -4.04
C TYR A 100 4.96 -16.61 -4.81
N PRO A 101 5.55 -17.48 -5.66
CA PRO A 101 6.75 -17.12 -6.42
C PRO A 101 6.48 -15.98 -7.40
N HIS A 102 7.55 -15.29 -7.80
CA HIS A 102 7.47 -14.29 -8.86
C HIS A 102 7.15 -14.97 -10.20
N VAL A 103 6.28 -14.35 -11.00
CA VAL A 103 5.92 -14.84 -12.34
C VAL A 103 7.12 -14.69 -13.26
N GLU A 104 7.50 -15.77 -13.95
CA GLU A 104 8.74 -15.81 -14.74
C GLU A 104 8.74 -14.78 -15.88
N GLU A 105 7.59 -14.59 -16.53
CA GLU A 105 7.38 -13.58 -17.59
C GLU A 105 7.63 -12.15 -17.13
N PHE A 106 7.48 -11.88 -15.83
CA PHE A 106 7.62 -10.55 -15.22
C PHE A 106 8.67 -10.54 -14.11
N ASN A 107 9.66 -11.43 -14.17
CA ASN A 107 10.66 -11.61 -13.12
C ASN A 107 11.45 -10.33 -12.82
N GLU A 108 11.73 -9.50 -13.83
CA GLU A 108 12.44 -8.23 -13.68
C GLU A 108 11.61 -7.17 -12.94
N ASN A 109 10.27 -7.33 -12.93
CA ASN A 109 9.32 -6.40 -12.31
C ASN A 109 8.86 -6.86 -10.93
N LEU A 110 9.37 -8.00 -10.42
CA LEU A 110 9.00 -8.58 -9.13
C LEU A 110 7.48 -8.74 -8.94
N ILE A 111 6.79 -9.19 -9.99
CA ILE A 111 5.34 -9.45 -9.93
C ILE A 111 5.10 -10.83 -9.35
N ARG A 112 4.22 -10.93 -8.36
CA ARG A 112 3.73 -12.19 -7.79
C ARG A 112 2.28 -12.39 -8.19
N LYS A 113 1.91 -13.61 -8.59
CA LYS A 113 0.52 -13.97 -8.88
C LYS A 113 -0.20 -14.24 -7.57
N LEU A 114 -1.34 -13.59 -7.33
CA LEU A 114 -2.22 -13.87 -6.20
C LEU A 114 -3.31 -14.87 -6.62
N ASN A 115 -4.23 -15.17 -5.70
CA ASN A 115 -5.39 -15.99 -6.02
C ASN A 115 -6.28 -15.31 -7.08
N GLY A 116 -6.66 -16.06 -8.12
CA GLY A 116 -7.55 -15.59 -9.18
C GLY A 116 -6.86 -14.73 -10.25
N ALA A 117 -7.41 -13.55 -10.52
CA ALA A 117 -6.99 -12.65 -11.59
C ALA A 117 -6.11 -11.49 -11.09
N ASP A 118 -5.70 -11.50 -9.83
CA ASP A 118 -4.94 -10.41 -9.23
C ASP A 118 -3.44 -10.72 -9.17
N HIS A 119 -2.65 -9.67 -9.31
CA HIS A 119 -1.21 -9.70 -9.25
C HIS A 119 -0.72 -8.67 -8.24
N TYR A 120 0.34 -8.98 -7.52
CA TYR A 120 0.97 -8.08 -6.59
C TYR A 120 2.29 -7.57 -7.16
N CYS A 121 2.43 -6.26 -7.25
CA CYS A 121 3.68 -5.62 -7.66
C CYS A 121 4.52 -5.27 -6.44
N THR A 122 5.62 -6.00 -6.24
CA THR A 122 6.52 -5.80 -5.10
C THR A 122 7.25 -4.45 -5.17
N ILE A 123 7.48 -3.92 -6.36
CA ILE A 123 8.18 -2.63 -6.55
C ILE A 123 7.29 -1.47 -6.11
N CYS A 124 6.04 -1.44 -6.62
CA CYS A 124 5.09 -0.37 -6.35
C CYS A 124 4.28 -0.56 -5.06
N ASN A 125 4.35 -1.73 -4.42
CA ASN A 125 3.53 -2.10 -3.26
C ASN A 125 2.01 -1.96 -3.52
N VAL A 126 1.53 -2.50 -4.64
CA VAL A 126 0.12 -2.42 -5.05
C VAL A 126 -0.40 -3.74 -5.61
N VAL A 127 -1.71 -3.95 -5.51
CA VAL A 127 -2.43 -5.05 -6.18
C VAL A 127 -3.01 -4.54 -7.49
N VAL A 128 -2.80 -5.29 -8.57
CA VAL A 128 -3.20 -4.95 -9.93
C VAL A 128 -3.91 -6.15 -10.55
N THR A 129 -5.07 -5.92 -11.15
CA THR A 129 -5.77 -6.98 -11.90
C THR A 129 -5.00 -7.34 -13.18
N THR A 130 -5.15 -8.59 -13.66
CA THR A 130 -4.50 -9.10 -14.88
C THR A 130 -4.71 -8.18 -16.08
N TYR A 131 -5.91 -7.63 -16.24
CA TYR A 131 -6.26 -6.74 -17.36
C TYR A 131 -5.42 -5.46 -17.38
N PHE A 132 -5.06 -4.92 -16.21
CA PHE A 132 -4.28 -3.69 -16.09
C PHE A 132 -2.79 -3.94 -15.86
N LEU A 133 -2.34 -5.20 -15.75
CA LEU A 133 -0.96 -5.54 -15.40
C LEU A 133 0.06 -4.98 -16.41
N HIS A 134 -0.15 -5.22 -17.70
CA HIS A 134 0.76 -4.70 -18.73
C HIS A 134 0.81 -3.18 -18.76
N LYS A 135 -0.35 -2.53 -18.60
CA LYS A 135 -0.45 -1.06 -18.53
C LYS A 135 0.26 -0.51 -17.30
N HIS A 136 0.17 -1.19 -16.17
CA HIS A 136 0.86 -0.82 -14.94
C HIS A 136 2.39 -0.90 -15.12
N ILE A 137 2.89 -2.01 -15.65
CA ILE A 137 4.34 -2.22 -15.84
C ILE A 137 4.92 -1.21 -16.85
N ALA A 138 4.17 -0.89 -17.90
CA ALA A 138 4.57 0.11 -18.90
C ALA A 138 4.34 1.57 -18.44
N GLY A 139 3.75 1.78 -17.26
CA GLY A 139 3.44 3.10 -16.74
C GLY A 139 4.68 3.80 -16.18
N GLU A 140 4.78 5.11 -16.37
CA GLU A 140 5.89 5.95 -15.90
C GLU A 140 6.13 5.78 -14.39
N SER A 141 5.07 5.73 -13.58
CA SER A 141 5.16 5.55 -12.13
C SER A 141 5.87 4.25 -11.73
N HIS A 142 5.65 3.16 -12.47
CA HIS A 142 6.32 1.89 -12.19
C HIS A 142 7.79 1.94 -12.63
N MET A 143 8.06 2.52 -13.79
CA MET A 143 9.43 2.68 -14.29
C MET A 143 10.29 3.54 -13.36
N ASP A 144 9.72 4.61 -12.79
CA ASP A 144 10.41 5.47 -11.82
C ASP A 144 10.76 4.70 -10.54
N GLU A 145 9.81 3.95 -9.97
CA GLU A 145 10.07 3.13 -8.78
C GLU A 145 11.07 2.00 -9.04
N LEU A 146 10.99 1.37 -10.22
CA LEU A 146 11.97 0.37 -10.65
C LEU A 146 13.38 0.98 -10.76
N GLN A 147 13.49 2.15 -11.39
CA GLN A 147 14.77 2.85 -11.53
C GLN A 147 15.32 3.25 -10.15
N MET A 148 14.47 3.72 -9.24
CA MET A 148 14.87 3.99 -7.86
C MET A 148 15.37 2.73 -7.14
N ALA A 149 14.70 1.59 -7.32
CA ALA A 149 15.13 0.31 -6.74
C ALA A 149 16.50 -0.14 -7.27
N ILE A 150 16.77 0.08 -8.56
CA ILE A 150 18.08 -0.19 -9.20
C ILE A 150 19.14 0.75 -8.64
N THR A 151 18.89 2.06 -8.63
CA THR A 151 19.86 3.05 -8.14
C THR A 151 20.21 2.81 -6.68
N ARG A 152 19.24 2.47 -5.83
CA ARG A 152 19.48 2.10 -4.42
C ARG A 152 20.37 0.85 -4.31
N ALA A 153 20.18 -0.14 -5.18
CA ALA A 153 21.02 -1.35 -5.19
C ALA A 153 22.47 -1.05 -5.58
N LEU A 154 22.68 -0.15 -6.54
CA LEU A 154 24.03 0.27 -6.95
C LEU A 154 24.74 1.10 -5.88
N ALA A 155 24.00 1.92 -5.12
CA ALA A 155 24.53 2.73 -4.05
C ALA A 155 24.90 1.91 -2.80
N TYR A 156 24.34 0.71 -2.64
CA TYR A 156 24.61 -0.15 -1.50
C TYR A 156 26.04 -0.70 -1.55
N LYS A 157 26.91 -0.19 -0.67
CA LYS A 157 28.24 -0.75 -0.42
C LYS A 157 28.13 -1.74 0.73
N PRO A 158 28.45 -3.03 0.54
CA PRO A 158 28.56 -3.94 1.67
C PRO A 158 29.66 -3.42 2.60
N ASN A 159 29.35 -3.24 3.89
CA ASN A 159 30.38 -3.01 4.90
C ASN A 159 31.21 -4.30 4.97
N VAL A 160 32.40 -4.26 4.37
CA VAL A 160 33.42 -5.33 4.41
C VAL A 160 34.13 -5.26 5.76
#